data_AF-A0A552X2W9-F1
#
_entry.id   AF-A0A552X2W9-F1
#
_cell.length_a   1.000
_cell.length_b   1.000
_cell.length_c   1.000
_cell.angle_alpha   90.00
_cell.angle_beta   90.00
_cell.angle_gamma   90.00
#
_symmetry.space_group_name_H-M   'P 1'
#
loop_
_entity.id
_entity.type
_entity.pdbx_description
1 polymer ?
#
loop_
_entity_poly.entity_id
_entity_poly.type
_entity_poly.pdbx_seq_one_letter_code
_entity_poly.pdbx_strand_id
1 'polypeptide(L)'
;MSKQRQTDESQVQSEQENQAATDEQVEQQTQETEQVAEGAEAAADEAQGDERVAELERKLSVLAHDLAQEKDKALRVAADAENAKRRAALEVEKARNFALEKFAGELLSVIDNLERALQTIDKEDEAQAKIAEGIEMTHKGFISTIEKFGMEVLDPQGQPFNPQLHEAMGMQEHAELPPNTVLYVMQKGYLLNGRLLRPAMVMVTKAASA
;
A
#
# COMPACT_ATOMS: atom_id res chain seq x y z
N MET A 1 111.70 39.67 -42.56
CA MET A 1 110.55 38.76 -42.85
C MET A 1 110.00 38.10 -41.58
N SER A 2 109.74 38.86 -40.51
CA SER A 2 109.25 38.28 -39.22
C SER A 2 107.95 38.89 -38.69
N LYS A 3 107.39 39.91 -39.36
CA LYS A 3 106.13 40.55 -38.96
C LYS A 3 104.89 40.07 -39.71
N GLN A 4 105.07 39.21 -40.73
CA GLN A 4 103.98 38.74 -41.60
C GLN A 4 103.48 37.32 -41.25
N ARG A 5 104.23 36.55 -40.45
CA ARG A 5 103.79 35.23 -39.94
C ARG A 5 102.95 35.30 -38.66
N GLN A 6 103.14 36.34 -37.83
CA GLN A 6 102.39 36.52 -36.58
C GLN A 6 100.94 36.98 -36.80
N THR A 7 100.63 37.59 -37.96
CA THR A 7 99.28 38.04 -38.30
C THR A 7 98.37 36.93 -38.83
N ASP A 8 98.92 35.86 -39.40
CA ASP A 8 98.16 34.71 -39.91
C ASP A 8 97.69 33.77 -38.78
N GLU A 9 98.56 33.47 -37.80
CA GLU A 9 98.21 32.61 -36.66
C GLU A 9 97.16 33.23 -35.73
N SER A 10 97.16 34.57 -35.60
CA SER A 10 96.17 35.31 -34.82
C SER A 10 94.78 35.35 -35.48
N GLN A 11 94.68 35.29 -36.81
CA GLN A 11 93.41 35.31 -37.52
C GLN A 11 92.72 33.94 -37.48
N VAL A 12 93.49 32.86 -37.67
CA VAL A 12 92.98 31.48 -37.60
C VAL A 12 92.48 31.12 -36.19
N GLN A 13 93.15 31.62 -35.14
CA GLN A 13 92.73 31.41 -33.75
C GLN A 13 91.45 32.18 -33.40
N SER A 14 91.28 33.39 -33.96
CA SER A 14 90.03 34.17 -33.78
C SER A 14 88.84 33.60 -34.54
N GLU A 15 89.05 32.94 -35.68
CA GLU A 15 87.98 32.27 -36.44
C GLU A 15 87.55 30.95 -35.77
N GLN A 16 88.49 30.21 -35.16
CA GLN A 16 88.17 28.99 -34.38
C GLN A 16 87.43 29.29 -33.07
N GLU A 17 87.80 30.35 -32.35
CA GLU A 17 87.06 30.78 -31.15
C GLU A 17 85.65 31.28 -31.48
N ASN A 18 85.46 31.92 -32.63
CA ASN A 18 84.15 32.40 -33.06
C ASN A 18 83.25 31.26 -33.60
N GLN A 19 83.83 30.23 -34.22
CA GLN A 19 83.10 29.01 -34.60
C GLN A 19 82.67 28.19 -33.37
N ALA A 20 83.55 28.03 -32.37
CA ALA A 20 83.21 27.33 -31.13
C ALA A 20 82.13 28.06 -30.31
N ALA A 21 82.17 29.40 -30.26
CA ALA A 21 81.14 30.20 -29.61
C ALA A 21 79.78 30.15 -30.35
N THR A 22 79.80 29.96 -31.68
CA THR A 22 78.58 29.81 -32.47
C THR A 22 77.97 28.42 -32.29
N ASP A 23 78.79 27.36 -32.23
CA ASP A 23 78.32 25.99 -31.95
C ASP A 23 77.74 25.86 -30.52
N GLU A 24 78.37 26.44 -29.50
CA GLU A 24 77.82 26.45 -28.12
C GLU A 24 76.49 27.23 -28.02
N GLN A 25 76.32 28.32 -28.77
CA GLN A 25 75.07 29.08 -28.81
C GLN A 25 73.96 28.34 -29.55
N VAL A 26 74.28 27.58 -30.60
CA VAL A 26 73.32 26.72 -31.30
C VAL A 26 72.92 25.55 -30.42
N GLU A 27 73.86 24.93 -29.70
CA GLU A 27 73.58 23.80 -28.80
C GLU A 27 72.72 24.21 -27.59
N GLN A 28 72.94 25.40 -27.03
CA GLN A 28 72.09 25.97 -25.98
C GLN A 28 70.68 26.34 -26.48
N GLN A 29 70.54 26.93 -27.66
CA GLN A 29 69.22 27.20 -28.25
C GLN A 29 68.46 25.92 -28.60
N THR A 30 69.17 24.86 -29.00
CA THR A 30 68.55 23.57 -29.33
C THR A 30 68.02 22.89 -28.06
N GLN A 31 68.78 22.94 -26.95
CA GLN A 31 68.36 22.41 -25.64
C GLN A 31 67.20 23.20 -25.00
N GLU A 32 67.19 24.53 -25.10
CA GLU A 32 66.04 25.34 -24.64
C GLU A 32 64.78 25.06 -25.47
N THR A 33 64.92 24.82 -26.77
CA THR A 33 63.78 24.52 -27.65
C THR A 33 63.20 23.11 -27.36
N GLU A 34 64.05 22.13 -27.07
CA GLU A 34 63.61 20.79 -26.64
C GLU A 34 62.92 20.80 -25.26
N GLN A 35 63.45 21.55 -24.28
CA GLN A 35 62.82 21.65 -22.95
C GLN A 35 61.46 22.37 -22.99
N VAL A 36 61.30 23.37 -23.85
CA VAL A 36 60.02 24.07 -24.04
C VAL A 36 59.01 23.18 -24.79
N ALA A 37 59.46 22.34 -25.72
CA ALA A 37 58.61 21.37 -26.42
C ALA A 37 58.15 20.23 -25.49
N GLU A 38 59.04 19.69 -24.66
CA GLU A 38 58.75 18.61 -23.70
C GLU A 38 57.82 19.10 -22.57
N GLY A 39 58.00 20.35 -22.10
CA GLY A 39 57.08 21.00 -21.16
C GLY A 39 55.70 21.30 -21.77
N ALA A 40 55.62 21.58 -23.07
CA ALA A 40 54.36 21.81 -23.77
C ALA A 40 53.58 20.50 -24.03
N GLU A 41 54.27 19.39 -24.31
CA GLU A 41 53.65 18.06 -24.43
C GLU A 41 53.15 17.55 -23.07
N ALA A 42 53.92 17.72 -22.00
CA ALA A 42 53.50 17.36 -20.64
C ALA A 42 52.28 18.18 -20.18
N ALA A 43 52.25 19.48 -20.46
CA ALA A 43 51.09 20.34 -20.15
C ALA A 43 49.85 20.00 -21.00
N ALA A 44 50.04 19.52 -22.23
CA ALA A 44 48.94 19.08 -23.09
C ALA A 44 48.34 17.73 -22.63
N ASP A 45 49.17 16.81 -22.12
CA ASP A 45 48.73 15.52 -21.58
C ASP A 45 48.01 15.68 -20.22
N GLU A 46 48.51 16.59 -19.36
CA GLU A 46 47.80 16.97 -18.12
C GLU A 46 46.45 17.64 -18.39
N ALA A 47 46.37 18.55 -19.38
CA ALA A 47 45.12 19.20 -19.77
C ALA A 47 44.09 18.20 -20.35
N GLN A 48 44.54 17.20 -21.12
CA GLN A 48 43.67 16.11 -21.60
C GLN A 48 43.22 15.18 -20.46
N GLY A 49 44.08 14.92 -19.49
CA GLY A 49 43.75 14.20 -18.25
C GLY A 49 42.66 14.91 -17.45
N ASP A 50 42.80 16.22 -17.25
CA ASP A 50 41.84 17.06 -16.52
C ASP A 50 40.49 17.16 -17.23
N GLU A 51 40.45 17.30 -18.56
CA GLU A 51 39.21 17.26 -19.33
C GLU A 51 38.51 15.89 -19.21
N ARG A 52 39.28 14.79 -19.22
CA ARG A 52 38.74 13.43 -19.08
C ARG A 52 38.17 13.19 -17.69
N VAL A 53 38.85 13.67 -16.65
CA VAL A 53 38.38 13.63 -15.26
C VAL A 53 37.09 14.45 -15.12
N ALA A 54 37.05 15.68 -15.64
CA ALA A 54 35.85 16.53 -15.60
C ALA A 54 34.67 15.96 -16.39
N GLU A 55 34.91 15.21 -17.48
CA GLU A 55 33.86 14.49 -18.22
C GLU A 55 33.32 13.30 -17.41
N LEU A 56 34.21 12.53 -16.77
CA LEU A 56 33.84 11.40 -15.92
C LEU A 56 33.07 11.84 -14.66
N GLU A 57 33.47 12.94 -14.03
CA GLU A 57 32.76 13.52 -12.88
C GLU A 57 31.36 13.99 -13.26
N ARG A 58 31.20 14.65 -14.42
CA ARG A 58 29.88 15.00 -14.95
C ARG A 58 29.02 13.77 -15.20
N LYS A 59 29.57 12.72 -15.83
CA LYS A 59 28.85 11.45 -16.06
C LYS A 59 28.46 10.78 -14.75
N LEU A 60 29.35 10.75 -13.75
CA LEU A 60 29.06 10.21 -12.42
C LEU A 60 27.96 10.99 -11.72
N SER A 61 27.98 12.33 -11.78
CA SER A 61 26.94 13.17 -11.21
C SER A 61 25.57 12.91 -11.84
N VAL A 62 25.51 12.79 -13.18
CA VAL A 62 24.26 12.47 -13.89
C VAL A 62 23.78 11.07 -13.51
N LEU A 63 24.66 10.06 -13.55
CA LEU A 63 24.29 8.70 -13.15
C LEU A 63 23.80 8.62 -11.69
N ALA A 64 24.45 9.33 -10.78
CA ALA A 64 24.07 9.35 -9.37
C ALA A 64 22.69 9.98 -9.16
N HIS A 65 22.40 11.06 -9.88
CA HIS A 65 21.08 11.69 -9.89
C HIS A 65 20.02 10.75 -10.47
N ASP A 66 20.26 10.15 -11.62
CA ASP A 66 19.31 9.23 -12.27
C ASP A 66 19.04 8.00 -11.40
N LEU A 67 20.08 7.46 -10.75
CA LEU A 67 19.96 6.36 -9.80
C LEU A 67 19.12 6.75 -8.58
N ALA A 68 19.29 7.97 -8.06
CA ALA A 68 18.46 8.48 -6.97
C ALA A 68 16.98 8.61 -7.40
N GLN A 69 16.72 9.12 -8.61
CA GLN A 69 15.37 9.22 -9.15
C GLN A 69 14.72 7.85 -9.37
N GLU A 70 15.45 6.89 -9.93
CA GLU A 70 14.93 5.53 -10.13
C GLU A 70 14.70 4.79 -8.81
N LYS A 71 15.54 5.02 -7.79
CA LYS A 71 15.29 4.50 -6.44
C LYS A 71 14.01 5.07 -5.83
N ASP A 72 13.77 6.37 -5.97
CA ASP A 72 12.55 7.01 -5.48
C ASP A 72 11.30 6.47 -6.20
N LYS A 73 11.36 6.35 -7.53
CA LYS A 73 10.29 5.70 -8.32
C LYS A 73 10.05 4.26 -7.88
N ALA A 74 11.11 3.48 -7.68
CA ALA A 74 11.00 2.09 -7.26
C ALA A 74 10.36 1.96 -5.87
N LEU A 75 10.74 2.82 -4.92
CA LEU A 75 10.13 2.86 -3.59
C LEU A 75 8.65 3.22 -3.67
N ARG A 76 8.29 4.21 -4.49
CA ARG A 76 6.90 4.61 -4.68
C ARG A 76 6.06 3.50 -5.31
N VAL A 77 6.57 2.85 -6.37
CA VAL A 77 5.90 1.70 -7.00
C VAL A 77 5.75 0.54 -6.01
N ALA A 78 6.75 0.27 -5.19
CA ALA A 78 6.67 -0.76 -4.15
C ALA A 78 5.58 -0.43 -3.11
N ALA A 79 5.50 0.82 -2.66
CA ALA A 79 4.46 1.28 -1.74
C ALA A 79 3.05 1.19 -2.37
N ASP A 80 2.91 1.59 -3.64
CA ASP A 80 1.64 1.49 -4.37
C ASP A 80 1.21 0.02 -4.54
N ALA A 81 2.16 -0.88 -4.81
CA ALA A 81 1.90 -2.31 -4.90
C ALA A 81 1.46 -2.92 -3.56
N GLU A 82 2.10 -2.53 -2.44
CA GLU A 82 1.69 -2.98 -1.11
C GLU A 82 0.29 -2.48 -0.75
N ASN A 83 0.00 -1.20 -1.02
CA ASN A 83 -1.32 -0.61 -0.81
C ASN A 83 -2.40 -1.27 -1.68
N ALA A 84 -2.09 -1.55 -2.94
CA ALA A 84 -2.99 -2.28 -3.85
C ALA A 84 -3.28 -3.69 -3.35
N LYS A 85 -2.26 -4.42 -2.85
CA LYS A 85 -2.42 -5.75 -2.26
C LYS A 85 -3.31 -5.71 -1.01
N ARG A 86 -3.10 -4.74 -0.11
CA ARG A 86 -3.94 -4.54 1.08
C ARG A 86 -5.39 -4.24 0.69
N ARG A 87 -5.60 -3.37 -0.30
CA ARG A 87 -6.95 -3.04 -0.81
C ARG A 87 -7.63 -4.26 -1.44
N ALA A 88 -6.92 -5.01 -2.28
CA ALA A 88 -7.47 -6.21 -2.93
C ALA A 88 -7.89 -7.27 -1.90
N ALA A 89 -7.11 -7.47 -0.84
CA ALA A 89 -7.48 -8.40 0.23
C ALA A 89 -8.80 -8.00 0.93
N LEU A 90 -8.98 -6.71 1.23
CA LEU A 90 -10.22 -6.18 1.81
C LEU A 90 -11.41 -6.30 0.85
N GLU A 91 -11.19 -6.09 -0.45
CA GLU A 91 -12.25 -6.23 -1.46
C GLU A 91 -12.70 -7.68 -1.62
N VAL A 92 -11.76 -8.65 -1.61
CA VAL A 92 -12.08 -10.08 -1.65
C VAL A 92 -12.89 -10.50 -0.42
N GLU A 93 -12.51 -10.03 0.76
CA GLU A 93 -13.25 -10.33 2.00
C GLU A 93 -14.67 -9.74 1.95
N LYS A 94 -14.80 -8.47 1.53
CA LYS A 94 -16.11 -7.82 1.34
C LYS A 94 -16.97 -8.56 0.32
N ALA A 95 -16.40 -8.96 -0.80
CA ALA A 95 -17.11 -9.70 -1.84
C ALA A 95 -17.61 -11.06 -1.31
N ARG A 96 -16.78 -11.77 -0.53
CA ARG A 96 -17.19 -13.03 0.10
C ARG A 96 -18.36 -12.82 1.06
N ASN A 97 -18.29 -11.79 1.90
CA ASN A 97 -19.34 -11.50 2.87
C ASN A 97 -20.64 -11.06 2.17
N PHE A 98 -20.55 -10.27 1.10
CA PHE A 98 -21.70 -9.83 0.31
C PHE A 98 -22.36 -10.97 -0.47
N ALA A 99 -21.57 -11.93 -0.98
CA ALA A 99 -22.12 -13.09 -1.69
C ALA A 99 -23.03 -13.94 -0.79
N LEU A 100 -22.67 -14.07 0.49
CA LEU A 100 -23.48 -14.79 1.47
C LEU A 100 -24.68 -13.98 1.97
N GLU A 101 -24.62 -12.65 1.93
CA GLU A 101 -25.70 -11.75 2.41
C GLU A 101 -27.02 -12.03 1.69
N LYS A 102 -27.03 -12.06 0.35
CA LYS A 102 -28.25 -12.33 -0.42
C LYS A 102 -28.80 -13.72 -0.13
N PHE A 103 -27.93 -14.73 -0.11
CA PHE A 103 -28.34 -16.10 0.18
C PHE A 103 -28.91 -16.26 1.59
N ALA A 104 -28.22 -15.71 2.60
CA ALA A 104 -28.67 -15.67 3.97
C ALA A 104 -30.02 -14.96 4.13
N GLY A 105 -30.22 -13.85 3.39
CA GLY A 105 -31.49 -13.11 3.37
C GLY A 105 -32.66 -13.96 2.89
N GLU A 106 -32.48 -14.73 1.81
CA GLU A 106 -33.51 -15.63 1.28
C GLU A 106 -33.85 -16.77 2.26
N LEU A 107 -32.85 -17.28 3.01
CA LEU A 107 -33.05 -18.31 4.02
C LEU A 107 -33.92 -17.84 5.20
N LEU A 108 -33.97 -16.54 5.48
CA LEU A 108 -34.79 -16.02 6.58
C LEU A 108 -36.27 -16.34 6.40
N SER A 109 -36.76 -16.34 5.16
CA SER A 109 -38.15 -16.71 4.85
C SER A 109 -38.48 -18.15 5.27
N VAL A 110 -37.51 -19.06 5.16
CA VAL A 110 -37.66 -20.46 5.56
C VAL A 110 -37.72 -20.56 7.08
N ILE A 111 -36.87 -19.82 7.79
CA ILE A 111 -36.87 -19.78 9.26
C ILE A 111 -38.22 -19.25 9.76
N ASP A 112 -38.69 -18.12 9.22
CA ASP A 112 -39.95 -17.51 9.62
C ASP A 112 -41.14 -18.45 9.36
N ASN A 113 -41.08 -19.23 8.29
CA ASN A 113 -42.12 -20.22 7.99
C ASN A 113 -42.13 -21.36 9.01
N LEU A 114 -40.96 -21.82 9.47
CA LEU A 114 -40.85 -22.82 10.53
C LEU A 114 -41.38 -22.26 11.86
N GLU A 115 -41.03 -21.03 12.23
CA GLU A 115 -41.54 -20.37 13.44
C GLU A 115 -43.06 -20.16 13.38
N ARG A 116 -43.58 -19.71 12.24
CA ARG A 116 -45.02 -19.56 12.03
C ARG A 116 -45.76 -20.90 12.09
N ALA A 117 -45.18 -21.96 11.54
CA ALA A 117 -45.77 -23.30 11.65
C ALA A 117 -45.92 -23.71 13.13
N LEU A 118 -44.88 -23.50 13.95
CA LEU A 118 -44.93 -23.77 15.39
C LEU A 118 -46.00 -22.95 16.14
N GLN A 119 -46.31 -21.73 15.67
CA GLN A 119 -47.37 -20.89 16.26
C GLN A 119 -48.79 -21.34 15.89
N THR A 120 -48.96 -22.03 14.75
CA THR A 120 -50.28 -22.47 14.26
C THR A 120 -50.70 -23.84 14.76
N ILE A 121 -49.77 -24.63 15.30
CA ILE A 121 -50.01 -26.01 15.73
C ILE A 121 -50.69 -26.03 17.10
N ASP A 122 -51.76 -26.80 17.23
CA ASP A 122 -52.38 -27.08 18.52
C ASP A 122 -51.55 -28.13 19.26
N LYS A 123 -50.94 -27.73 20.38
CA LYS A 123 -50.10 -28.61 21.19
C LYS A 123 -50.91 -29.51 22.12
N GLU A 124 -52.21 -29.29 22.26
CA GLU A 124 -53.09 -30.14 23.07
C GLU A 124 -53.49 -31.44 22.33
N ASP A 125 -53.42 -31.44 20.99
CA ASP A 125 -53.58 -32.65 20.17
C ASP A 125 -52.27 -33.45 20.10
N GLU A 126 -52.30 -34.73 20.51
CA GLU A 126 -51.11 -35.56 20.63
C GLU A 126 -50.40 -35.83 19.29
N ALA A 127 -51.14 -35.90 18.18
CA ALA A 127 -50.55 -36.10 16.86
C ALA A 127 -49.87 -34.82 16.37
N GLN A 128 -50.51 -33.68 16.60
CA GLN A 128 -49.95 -32.36 16.30
C GLN A 128 -48.74 -32.01 17.17
N ALA A 129 -48.76 -32.36 18.46
CA ALA A 129 -47.63 -32.17 19.37
C ALA A 129 -46.36 -32.88 18.88
N LYS A 130 -46.47 -34.12 18.39
CA LYS A 130 -45.32 -34.86 17.80
C LYS A 130 -44.78 -34.19 16.54
N ILE A 131 -45.65 -33.59 15.73
CA ILE A 131 -45.24 -32.82 14.55
C ILE A 131 -44.52 -31.54 15.00
N ALA A 132 -45.04 -30.84 16.01
CA ALA A 132 -44.42 -29.64 16.56
C ALA A 132 -42.99 -29.92 17.06
N GLU A 133 -42.79 -31.04 17.77
CA GLU A 133 -41.48 -31.47 18.26
C GLU A 133 -40.48 -31.68 17.10
N GLY A 134 -40.91 -32.34 16.02
CA GLY A 134 -40.09 -32.53 14.83
C GLY A 134 -39.69 -31.21 14.16
N ILE A 135 -40.63 -30.26 14.06
CA ILE A 135 -40.37 -28.94 13.50
C ILE A 135 -39.44 -28.14 14.41
N GLU A 136 -39.61 -28.21 15.73
CA GLU A 136 -38.77 -27.54 16.72
C GLU A 136 -37.33 -28.06 16.69
N MET A 137 -37.14 -29.39 16.62
CA MET A 137 -35.82 -29.98 16.41
C MET A 137 -35.17 -29.51 15.10
N THR A 138 -35.94 -29.45 14.02
CA THR A 138 -35.45 -28.99 12.71
C THR A 138 -35.07 -27.51 12.75
N HIS A 139 -35.91 -26.66 13.35
CA HIS A 139 -35.64 -25.23 13.53
C HIS A 139 -34.37 -25.02 14.36
N LYS A 140 -34.24 -25.70 15.50
CA LYS A 140 -33.03 -25.63 16.33
C LYS A 140 -31.77 -26.07 15.59
N GLY A 141 -31.84 -27.16 14.83
CA GLY A 141 -30.73 -27.62 13.99
C GLY A 141 -30.38 -26.64 12.87
N PHE A 142 -31.38 -25.99 12.29
CA PHE A 142 -31.21 -24.95 11.27
C PHE A 142 -30.50 -23.72 11.87
N ILE A 143 -31.00 -23.19 13.00
CA ILE A 143 -30.38 -22.06 13.71
C ILE A 143 -28.92 -22.38 14.07
N SER A 144 -28.69 -23.55 14.68
CA SER A 144 -27.33 -24.00 15.03
C SER A 144 -26.39 -24.14 13.81
N THR A 145 -26.94 -24.35 12.63
CA THR A 145 -26.17 -24.45 11.39
C THR A 145 -25.80 -23.07 10.87
N ILE A 146 -26.75 -22.15 10.78
CA ILE A 146 -26.49 -20.79 10.28
C ILE A 146 -25.57 -19.99 11.21
N GLU A 147 -25.61 -20.24 12.53
CA GLU A 147 -24.70 -19.64 13.51
C GLU A 147 -23.23 -19.96 13.21
N LYS A 148 -22.93 -21.17 12.72
CA LYS A 148 -21.57 -21.56 12.31
C LYS A 148 -21.06 -20.79 11.09
N PHE A 149 -21.96 -20.22 10.30
CA PHE A 149 -21.65 -19.38 9.14
C PHE A 149 -21.70 -17.88 9.46
N GLY A 150 -21.71 -17.51 10.75
CA GLY A 150 -21.64 -16.13 11.21
C GLY A 150 -22.99 -15.40 11.19
N MET A 151 -24.11 -16.13 11.08
CA MET A 151 -25.43 -15.52 11.31
C MET A 151 -25.77 -15.50 12.79
N GLU A 152 -26.28 -14.38 13.29
CA GLU A 152 -26.68 -14.25 14.69
C GLU A 152 -28.16 -13.87 14.77
N VAL A 153 -28.89 -14.51 15.69
CA VAL A 153 -30.30 -14.22 15.94
C VAL A 153 -30.41 -12.98 16.81
N LEU A 154 -31.24 -12.04 16.39
CA LEU A 154 -31.57 -10.84 17.15
C LEU A 154 -33.00 -10.98 17.70
N ASP A 155 -33.08 -11.35 18.97
CA ASP A 155 -34.33 -11.51 19.72
C ASP A 155 -34.31 -10.60 20.97
N PRO A 156 -34.61 -9.30 20.81
CA PRO A 156 -34.42 -8.30 21.86
C PRO A 156 -35.59 -8.24 22.87
N GLN A 157 -36.36 -9.32 23.06
CA GLN A 157 -37.49 -9.30 23.98
C GLN A 157 -37.05 -8.88 25.40
N GLY A 158 -37.74 -7.88 25.97
CA GLY A 158 -37.40 -7.30 27.28
C GLY A 158 -36.21 -6.34 27.28
N GLN A 159 -35.53 -6.13 26.14
CA GLN A 159 -34.39 -5.21 26.03
C GLN A 159 -34.84 -3.80 25.59
N PRO A 160 -34.03 -2.75 25.84
CA PRO A 160 -34.29 -1.43 25.30
C PRO A 160 -34.39 -1.43 23.77
N PHE A 161 -35.31 -0.64 23.22
CA PHE A 161 -35.43 -0.47 21.79
C PHE A 161 -34.18 0.22 21.21
N ASN A 162 -33.57 -0.39 20.18
CA ASN A 162 -32.46 0.17 19.43
C ASN A 162 -32.86 0.39 17.96
N PRO A 163 -33.02 1.64 17.49
CA PRO A 163 -33.40 1.94 16.10
C PRO A 163 -32.41 1.43 15.04
N GLN A 164 -31.16 1.14 15.41
CA GLN A 164 -30.17 0.61 14.47
C GLN A 164 -30.36 -0.87 14.18
N LEU A 165 -31.08 -1.59 15.05
CA LEU A 165 -31.21 -3.05 15.01
C LEU A 165 -32.68 -3.51 14.96
N HIS A 166 -33.61 -2.67 15.41
CA HIS A 166 -35.02 -3.01 15.59
C HIS A 166 -35.91 -2.09 14.76
N GLU A 167 -37.01 -2.64 14.25
CA GLU A 167 -38.08 -1.92 13.58
C GLU A 167 -39.34 -1.94 14.45
N ALA A 168 -39.72 -0.79 14.99
CA ALA A 168 -40.90 -0.67 15.84
C ALA A 168 -42.17 -0.62 14.98
N MET A 169 -42.97 -1.67 15.04
CA MET A 169 -44.23 -1.77 14.29
C MET A 169 -45.41 -1.10 14.99
N GLY A 170 -45.25 -0.80 16.29
CA GLY A 170 -46.27 -0.16 17.09
C GLY A 170 -45.81 0.03 18.52
N MET A 171 -46.61 0.79 19.27
CA MET A 171 -46.41 0.99 20.70
C MET A 171 -47.63 0.52 21.48
N GLN A 172 -47.41 -0.13 22.63
CA GLN A 172 -48.47 -0.60 23.52
C GLN A 172 -48.21 -0.12 24.95
N GLU A 173 -49.27 0.26 25.66
CA GLU A 173 -49.17 0.61 27.08
C GLU A 173 -48.90 -0.66 27.89
N HIS A 174 -47.92 -0.58 28.80
CA HIS A 174 -47.59 -1.68 29.70
C HIS A 174 -47.28 -1.14 31.10
N ALA A 175 -47.90 -1.72 32.12
CA ALA A 175 -47.79 -1.23 33.50
C ALA A 175 -46.45 -1.60 34.17
N GLU A 176 -45.86 -2.74 33.79
CA GLU A 176 -44.71 -3.31 34.50
C GLU A 176 -43.36 -3.02 33.82
N LEU A 177 -43.37 -2.61 32.55
CA LEU A 177 -42.14 -2.42 31.77
C LEU A 177 -41.87 -0.92 31.55
N PRO A 178 -40.61 -0.47 31.65
CA PRO A 178 -40.25 0.91 31.34
C PRO A 178 -40.68 1.29 29.92
N PRO A 179 -40.94 2.58 29.63
CA PRO A 179 -41.16 3.06 28.28
C PRO A 179 -39.94 2.80 27.38
N ASN A 180 -40.17 2.62 26.08
CA ASN A 180 -39.13 2.37 25.09
C ASN A 180 -38.38 1.02 25.25
N THR A 181 -39.07 0.02 25.79
CA THR A 181 -38.60 -1.37 25.94
C THR A 181 -39.34 -2.26 24.95
N VAL A 182 -38.64 -3.24 24.37
CA VAL A 182 -39.27 -4.25 23.50
C VAL A 182 -40.18 -5.15 24.34
N LEU A 183 -41.48 -5.06 24.11
CA LEU A 183 -42.50 -5.86 24.79
C LEU A 183 -42.48 -7.31 24.30
N TYR A 184 -42.60 -7.49 22.98
CA TYR A 184 -42.44 -8.77 22.31
C TYR A 184 -41.92 -8.58 20.89
N VAL A 185 -41.31 -9.64 20.37
CA VAL A 185 -40.73 -9.70 19.03
C VAL A 185 -41.72 -10.42 18.12
N MET A 186 -42.20 -9.75 17.08
CA MET A 186 -43.13 -10.34 16.10
C MET A 186 -42.39 -11.14 15.04
N GLN A 187 -41.19 -10.68 14.67
CA GLN A 187 -40.30 -11.36 13.74
C GLN A 187 -38.88 -11.08 14.19
N LYS A 188 -38.10 -12.15 14.38
CA LYS A 188 -36.70 -12.03 14.82
C LYS A 188 -35.85 -11.34 13.76
N GLY A 189 -34.89 -10.55 14.21
CA GLY A 189 -33.88 -9.96 13.35
C GLY A 189 -32.70 -10.90 13.17
N TYR A 190 -31.83 -10.59 12.22
CA TYR A 190 -30.62 -11.36 11.97
C TYR A 190 -29.45 -10.45 11.61
N LEU A 191 -28.27 -10.79 12.14
CA LEU A 191 -26.98 -10.22 11.75
C LEU A 191 -26.21 -11.26 10.94
N LEU A 192 -25.36 -10.81 10.03
CA LEU A 192 -24.38 -11.65 9.31
C LEU A 192 -23.00 -11.02 9.48
N ASN A 193 -22.10 -11.71 10.19
CA ASN A 193 -20.75 -11.23 10.50
C ASN A 193 -20.76 -9.81 11.09
N GLY A 194 -21.68 -9.54 12.02
CA GLY A 194 -21.87 -8.23 12.66
C GLY A 194 -22.59 -7.16 11.83
N ARG A 195 -22.97 -7.45 10.58
CA ARG A 195 -23.76 -6.53 9.74
C ARG A 195 -25.24 -6.88 9.81
N LEU A 196 -26.10 -5.87 9.90
CA LEU A 196 -27.55 -6.07 9.89
C LEU A 196 -28.03 -6.64 8.56
N LEU A 197 -28.63 -7.83 8.62
CA LEU A 197 -29.26 -8.49 7.46
C LEU A 197 -30.75 -8.18 7.42
N ARG A 198 -31.42 -8.25 8.57
CA ARG A 198 -32.83 -7.88 8.74
C ARG A 198 -33.07 -7.37 10.17
N PRO A 199 -33.75 -6.23 10.37
CA PRO A 199 -34.12 -5.76 11.70
C PRO A 199 -35.12 -6.69 12.37
N ALA A 200 -35.11 -6.72 13.71
CA ALA A 200 -36.17 -7.39 14.46
C ALA A 200 -37.44 -6.52 14.44
N MET A 201 -38.56 -7.06 14.00
CA MET A 201 -39.84 -6.36 14.08
C MET A 201 -40.42 -6.51 15.48
N VAL A 202 -40.59 -5.40 16.17
CA VAL A 202 -40.91 -5.39 17.60
C VAL A 202 -42.11 -4.51 17.92
N MET A 203 -42.80 -4.87 19.01
CA MET A 203 -43.72 -3.96 19.67
C MET A 203 -43.01 -3.34 20.87
N VAL A 204 -43.12 -2.01 21.01
CA VAL A 204 -42.41 -1.27 22.05
C VAL A 204 -43.39 -0.76 23.10
N THR A 205 -42.96 -0.66 24.34
CA THR A 205 -43.77 -0.09 25.41
C THR A 205 -43.86 1.44 25.30
N LYS A 206 -45.05 1.98 25.53
CA LYS A 206 -45.27 3.41 25.77
C LYS A 206 -45.57 3.60 27.26
N ALA A 207 -45.19 4.75 27.80
CA ALA A 207 -45.64 5.16 29.13
C ALA A 207 -47.18 5.10 29.18
N ALA A 208 -47.72 4.45 30.21
CA ALA A 208 -49.16 4.46 30.46
C ALA A 208 -49.63 5.92 30.57
N SER A 209 -50.64 6.28 29.79
CA SER A 209 -51.26 7.59 29.87
C SER A 209 -51.86 7.75 31.27
N ALA A 210 -51.28 8.63 32.09
CA ALA A 210 -51.80 8.97 33.42
C ALA A 210 -53.13 9.73 33.34
#